data_AF-A0A7L1Z062-F1
#
_entry.id   AF-A0A7L1Z062-F1
#
_cell.length_a   1.000
_cell.length_b   1.000
_cell.length_c   1.000
_cell.angle_alpha   90.00
_cell.angle_beta   90.00
_cell.angle_gamma   90.00
#
_symmetry.space_group_name_H-M   'P 1'
#
loop_
_entity.id
_entity.type
_entity.pdbx_description
1 polymer ?
#
loop_
_entity_poly.entity_id
_entity_poly.type
_entity_poly.pdbx_seq_one_letter_code
_entity_poly.pdbx_strand_id
1 'polypeptide(L)'
;LRAQRRLEETGGKLRAPGQSVRLSCRGSGFSFGDYLLWWYHQSPRDSFEWVSFSNLSGRGQHNRAAVQDRATASRDNSRSEVSLSLRALQPRVSARYFCAVHTG
;
A
#
# COMPACT_ATOMS: atom_id res chain seq x y z
N LEU A 1 21.19 -17.02 -12.49
CA LEU A 1 20.03 -16.20 -12.85
C LEU A 1 19.80 -15.17 -11.75
N ARG A 2 19.93 -13.87 -12.00
CA ARG A 2 19.48 -12.85 -11.04
C ARG A 2 17.96 -12.76 -11.15
N ALA A 3 17.24 -12.94 -10.04
CA ALA A 3 15.80 -12.67 -10.03
C ALA A 3 15.58 -11.16 -10.22
N GLN A 4 14.71 -10.79 -11.15
CA GLN A 4 14.31 -9.40 -11.36
C GLN A 4 13.44 -8.95 -10.19
N ARG A 5 13.70 -7.75 -9.65
CA ARG A 5 12.88 -7.16 -8.57
C ARG A 5 11.52 -6.74 -9.14
N ARG A 6 10.44 -7.16 -8.50
CA ARG A 6 9.06 -6.82 -8.90
C ARG A 6 8.15 -6.62 -7.69
N LEU A 7 7.19 -5.72 -7.84
CA LEU A 7 6.04 -5.52 -6.95
C LEU A 7 4.75 -5.86 -7.69
N GLU A 8 3.80 -6.50 -7.02
CA GLU A 8 2.51 -6.89 -7.59
C GLU A 8 1.36 -6.55 -6.63
N GLU A 9 0.54 -5.55 -7.01
CA GLU A 9 -0.64 -5.14 -6.28
C GLU A 9 -1.88 -5.95 -6.65
N THR A 10 -2.69 -6.30 -5.64
CA THR A 10 -3.94 -7.06 -5.77
C THR A 10 -5.00 -6.56 -4.79
N GLY A 11 -6.25 -7.02 -4.97
CA GLY A 11 -7.37 -6.72 -4.06
C GLY A 11 -8.17 -5.46 -4.39
N GLY A 12 -7.69 -4.64 -5.33
CA GLY A 12 -8.41 -3.47 -5.86
C GLY A 12 -9.65 -3.90 -6.64
N LYS A 13 -10.81 -3.87 -5.99
CA LYS A 13 -12.12 -4.14 -6.59
C LYS A 13 -13.05 -2.96 -6.35
N LEU A 14 -13.97 -2.70 -7.28
CA LEU A 14 -15.02 -1.71 -7.08
C LEU A 14 -15.88 -2.09 -5.86
N ARG A 15 -16.19 -1.09 -5.03
CA ARG A 15 -16.96 -1.24 -3.80
C ARG A 15 -17.95 -0.09 -3.66
N ALA A 16 -19.08 -0.36 -3.03
CA ALA A 16 -20.05 0.67 -2.73
C ALA A 16 -19.52 1.62 -1.65
N PRO A 17 -20.04 2.85 -1.57
CA PRO A 17 -19.71 3.77 -0.48
C PRO A 17 -20.00 3.13 0.89
N GLY A 18 -19.18 3.45 1.89
CA GLY A 18 -19.28 2.89 3.24
C GLY A 18 -18.66 1.49 3.41
N GLN A 19 -18.42 0.74 2.33
CA GLN A 19 -17.75 -0.55 2.40
C GLN A 19 -16.24 -0.42 2.69
N SER A 20 -15.59 -1.56 2.84
CA SER A 20 -14.14 -1.67 3.03
C SER A 20 -13.49 -2.43 1.88
N VAL A 21 -12.22 -2.14 1.63
CA VAL A 21 -11.35 -2.89 0.70
C VAL A 21 -10.03 -3.22 1.39
N ARG A 22 -9.45 -4.37 1.04
CA ARG A 22 -8.09 -4.73 1.41
C ARG A 22 -7.26 -4.86 0.15
N LEU A 23 -6.18 -4.08 0.10
CA LEU A 23 -5.17 -4.13 -0.92
C LEU A 23 -3.97 -4.90 -0.37
N SER A 24 -3.30 -5.65 -1.24
CA SER A 24 -2.08 -6.39 -0.92
C SER A 24 -1.06 -6.12 -2.01
N CYS A 25 0.20 -6.00 -1.61
CA CYS A 25 1.34 -5.85 -2.51
C CYS A 25 2.41 -6.85 -2.12
N ARG A 26 2.80 -7.71 -3.06
CA ARG A 26 3.82 -8.73 -2.85
C ARG A 26 5.08 -8.42 -3.66
N GLY A 27 6.23 -8.55 -3.01
CA GLY A 27 7.55 -8.43 -3.61
C GLY A 27 8.11 -9.77 -4.05
N SER A 28 8.89 -9.75 -5.14
CA SER A 28 9.72 -10.88 -5.57
C SER A 28 11.09 -10.38 -6.03
N GLY A 29 12.10 -11.26 -5.90
CA GLY A 29 13.50 -10.93 -6.24
C GLY A 29 14.23 -10.07 -5.21
N PHE A 30 13.61 -9.78 -4.05
CA PHE A 30 14.21 -9.08 -2.92
C PHE A 30 13.39 -9.33 -1.64
N SER A 31 13.98 -9.02 -0.47
CA SER A 31 13.29 -9.07 0.82
C SER A 31 12.76 -7.69 1.17
N PHE A 32 11.50 -7.60 1.61
CA PHE A 32 10.96 -6.33 2.08
C PHE A 32 11.77 -5.77 3.25
N GLY A 33 12.31 -6.64 4.12
CA GLY A 33 13.07 -6.27 5.33
C GLY A 33 14.16 -5.22 5.11
N ASP A 34 14.70 -5.15 3.89
CA ASP A 34 15.81 -4.27 3.52
C ASP A 34 15.34 -2.89 3.02
N TYR A 35 14.03 -2.68 2.86
CA TYR A 35 13.45 -1.49 2.25
C TYR A 35 12.37 -0.83 3.10
N LEU A 36 12.37 0.50 3.03
CA LEU A 36 11.23 1.30 3.42
C LEU A 36 10.11 1.14 2.39
N LEU A 37 8.86 1.12 2.85
CA LEU A 37 7.70 0.84 2.01
C LEU A 37 6.65 1.95 2.13
N TRP A 38 6.03 2.26 1.01
CA TRP A 38 4.93 3.22 0.93
C TRP A 38 3.75 2.62 0.18
N TRP A 39 2.57 3.08 0.57
CA TRP A 39 1.39 3.07 -0.28
C TRP A 39 1.15 4.46 -0.83
N TYR A 40 0.84 4.53 -2.11
CA TYR A 40 0.39 5.72 -2.81
C TYR A 40 -1.01 5.49 -3.38
N HIS A 41 -1.77 6.56 -3.51
CA HIS A 41 -2.92 6.60 -4.39
C HIS A 41 -2.69 7.65 -5.48
N GLN A 42 -3.15 7.36 -6.68
CA GLN A 42 -3.17 8.29 -7.79
C GLN A 42 -4.58 8.87 -7.90
N SER A 43 -4.68 10.20 -7.81
CA SER A 43 -5.93 10.91 -8.01
C SER A 43 -6.37 10.84 -9.49
N PRO A 44 -7.63 11.15 -9.81
CA PRO A 44 -8.07 11.26 -11.21
C PRO A 44 -7.32 12.29 -12.06
N ARG A 45 -6.52 13.17 -11.45
CA ARG A 45 -5.67 14.18 -12.13
C ARG A 45 -4.20 13.76 -12.21
N ASP A 46 -3.93 12.46 -12.08
CA ASP A 46 -2.60 11.84 -12.09
C ASP A 46 -1.62 12.32 -11.01
N SER A 47 -2.10 13.01 -9.96
CA SER A 47 -1.27 13.33 -8.80
C SER A 47 -1.11 12.10 -7.91
N PHE A 48 0.14 11.73 -7.61
CA PHE A 48 0.45 10.69 -6.63
C PHE A 48 0.47 11.29 -5.23
N GLU A 49 -0.31 10.69 -4.35
CA GLU A 49 -0.38 11.07 -2.94
C GLU A 49 -0.05 9.89 -2.06
N TRP A 50 0.88 10.08 -1.13
CA TRP A 50 1.22 9.04 -0.16
C TRP A 50 0.05 8.80 0.81
N VAL A 51 -0.14 7.54 1.20
CA VAL A 51 -1.25 7.05 2.03
C VAL A 51 -0.73 6.51 3.35
N SER A 52 0.27 5.64 3.27
CA SER A 52 0.91 5.07 4.44
C SER A 52 2.38 4.79 4.18
N PHE A 53 3.15 4.73 5.25
CA PHE A 53 4.57 4.40 5.28
C PHE A 53 4.82 3.29 6.30
N SER A 54 5.77 2.41 5.99
CA SER A 54 6.27 1.40 6.90
C SER A 54 7.80 1.37 6.90
N ASN A 55 8.38 1.43 8.10
CA ASN A 55 9.81 1.24 8.29
C ASN A 55 10.23 -0.22 8.08
N LEU A 56 11.54 -0.47 8.03
CA LEU A 56 12.18 -1.77 7.75
C LEU A 56 11.63 -2.93 8.60
N SER A 57 11.37 -2.68 9.88
CA SER A 57 10.90 -3.70 10.82
C SER A 57 9.38 -3.93 10.79
N GLY A 58 8.62 -3.06 10.13
CA GLY A 58 7.16 -3.05 10.18
C GLY A 58 6.56 -2.56 11.50
N ARG A 59 7.40 -2.18 12.49
CA ARG A 59 6.95 -1.69 13.80
C ARG A 59 6.62 -0.20 13.79
N GLY A 60 7.21 0.56 12.88
CA GLY A 60 6.87 1.96 12.63
C GLY A 60 5.99 2.05 11.40
N GLN A 61 4.69 2.24 11.61
CA GLN A 61 3.71 2.43 10.54
C GLN A 61 2.99 3.75 10.76
N HIS A 62 2.91 4.55 9.70
CA HIS A 62 2.32 5.88 9.75
C HIS A 62 1.36 6.03 8.57
N ASN A 63 0.13 6.47 8.85
CA ASN A 63 -0.82 6.84 7.81
C ASN A 63 -0.85 8.36 7.68
N ARG A 64 -1.29 8.85 6.52
CA ARG A 64 -1.52 10.28 6.33
C ARG A 64 -2.73 10.73 7.14
N ALA A 65 -2.67 11.93 7.71
CA ALA A 65 -3.73 12.48 8.57
C ALA A 65 -5.14 12.37 7.94
N ALA A 66 -5.27 12.66 6.63
CA ALA A 66 -6.54 12.59 5.91
C ALA A 66 -7.20 11.19 5.86
N VAL A 67 -6.43 10.13 6.13
CA VAL A 67 -6.91 8.74 6.13
C VAL A 67 -6.60 8.02 7.43
N GLN A 68 -6.09 8.70 8.46
CA GLN A 68 -5.63 8.09 9.71
C GLN A 68 -6.72 7.22 10.37
N ASP A 69 -7.97 7.70 10.36
CA ASP A 69 -9.11 7.01 10.98
C ASP A 69 -9.76 5.94 10.08
N ARG A 70 -9.22 5.70 8.88
CA ARG A 70 -9.82 4.79 7.90
C ARG A 70 -8.83 3.85 7.23
N ALA A 71 -7.54 4.13 7.32
CA ALA A 71 -6.48 3.29 6.80
C ALA A 71 -5.89 2.41 7.91
N THR A 72 -5.61 1.16 7.57
CA THR A 72 -4.83 0.25 8.41
C THR A 72 -3.84 -0.45 7.51
N ALA A 73 -2.57 -0.04 7.60
CA ALA A 73 -1.49 -0.73 6.93
C ALA A 73 -1.05 -1.94 7.76
N SER A 74 -0.41 -2.91 7.11
CA SER A 74 0.32 -3.98 7.78
C SER A 74 1.42 -4.51 6.88
N ARG A 75 2.42 -5.17 7.48
CA ARG A 75 3.62 -5.65 6.79
C ARG A 75 4.00 -7.04 7.31
N ASP A 76 4.32 -7.93 6.40
CA ASP A 76 4.82 -9.28 6.66
C ASP A 76 6.08 -9.53 5.84
N ASN A 77 7.24 -9.41 6.50
CA ASN A 77 8.54 -9.63 5.85
C ASN A 77 8.74 -11.08 5.43
N SER A 78 8.17 -12.05 6.15
CA SER A 78 8.31 -13.48 5.82
C SER A 78 7.65 -13.82 4.48
N ARG A 79 6.61 -13.06 4.11
CA ARG A 79 5.89 -13.20 2.85
C ARG A 79 6.26 -12.15 1.81
N SER A 80 7.18 -11.24 2.15
CA SER A 80 7.47 -10.02 1.37
C SER A 80 6.18 -9.33 0.92
N GLU A 81 5.28 -9.11 1.88
CA GLU A 81 3.93 -8.59 1.60
C GLU A 81 3.63 -7.38 2.48
N VAL A 82 3.01 -6.35 1.88
CA VAL A 82 2.44 -5.21 2.58
C VAL A 82 0.96 -5.12 2.22
N SER A 83 0.11 -4.84 3.21
CA SER A 83 -1.32 -4.69 3.01
C SER A 83 -1.78 -3.29 3.41
N LEU A 84 -2.86 -2.83 2.78
CA LEU A 84 -3.58 -1.62 3.15
C LEU A 84 -5.07 -1.93 3.17
N SER A 85 -5.66 -1.88 4.36
CA SER A 85 -7.11 -1.94 4.53
C SER A 85 -7.66 -0.52 4.61
N LEU A 86 -8.65 -0.21 3.77
CA LEU A 86 -9.38 1.05 3.77
C LEU A 86 -10.84 0.76 4.13
N ARG A 87 -11.33 1.40 5.19
CA ARG A 87 -12.74 1.31 5.63
C ARG A 87 -13.50 2.59 5.30
N ALA A 88 -14.83 2.51 5.32
CA ALA A 88 -15.73 3.63 5.08
C ALA A 88 -15.35 4.39 3.79
N LEU A 89 -15.33 3.65 2.68
CA LEU A 89 -15.00 4.20 1.37
C LEU A 89 -15.93 5.35 1.01
N GLN A 90 -15.35 6.43 0.50
CA GLN A 90 -16.11 7.64 0.15
C GLN A 90 -16.74 7.53 -1.25
N PRO A 91 -17.93 8.11 -1.48
CA PRO A 91 -18.72 7.87 -2.69
C PRO A 91 -18.11 8.33 -4.03
N ARG A 92 -17.00 9.06 -4.03
CA ARG A 92 -16.51 9.80 -5.21
C ARG A 92 -15.03 9.60 -5.55
N VAL A 93 -14.36 8.60 -4.99
CA VAL A 93 -12.92 8.45 -5.26
C VAL A 93 -12.60 7.02 -5.67
N SER A 94 -12.82 6.72 -6.95
CA SER A 94 -12.04 5.68 -7.61
C SER A 94 -10.62 6.21 -7.74
N ALA A 95 -9.67 5.54 -7.06
CA ALA A 95 -8.24 5.85 -7.16
C ALA A 95 -7.48 4.58 -7.47
N ARG A 96 -6.36 4.71 -8.19
CA ARG A 96 -5.40 3.63 -8.36
C ARG A 96 -4.46 3.63 -7.16
N TYR A 97 -4.18 2.47 -6.61
CA TYR A 97 -3.27 2.33 -5.47
C TYR A 97 -2.03 1.56 -5.89
N PHE A 98 -0.89 2.02 -5.40
CA PHE A 98 0.42 1.49 -5.74
C PHE A 98 1.24 1.31 -4.47
N CYS A 99 2.05 0.27 -4.42
CA CYS A 99 3.10 0.16 -3.43
C CYS A 99 4.44 0.56 -4.04
N ALA A 100 5.33 1.10 -3.21
CA ALA A 100 6.68 1.44 -3.63
C ALA A 100 7.69 1.07 -2.55
N VAL A 101 8.87 0.65 -3.00
CA VAL A 101 10.06 0.45 -2.17
C VAL A 101 11.04 1.58 -2.44
N HIS A 102 11.66 2.14 -1.40
CA HIS A 102 12.72 3.12 -1.60
C HIS A 102 14.07 2.43 -1.76
N THR A 103 14.67 2.50 -2.95
CA THR A 103 15.87 1.74 -3.27
C THR A 103 17.19 2.46 -3.06
N GLY A 104 17.16 3.73 -2.63
CA GLY A 104 18.34 4.62 -2.71
C GLY A 104 18.62 5.08 -4.12
#